data_AF-A0A8K2A0S0-F1
#
_entry.id   AF-A0A8K2A0S0-F1
#
_cell.length_a   1.000
_cell.length_b   1.000
_cell.length_c   1.000
_cell.angle_alpha   90.00
_cell.angle_beta   90.00
_cell.angle_gamma   90.00
#
_symmetry.space_group_name_H-M   'P 1'
#
loop_
_entity.id
_entity.type
_entity.pdbx_description
1 polymer ?
#
loop_
_entity_poly.entity_id
_entity_poly.type
_entity_poly.pdbx_seq_one_letter_code
_entity_poly.pdbx_strand_id
1 'polypeptide(L)'
;MDAFPKTRLKAFFALAIAVLVAGMFLVAPNLTLWRIPLPIVAKFALSPPAVKAFLKHDSQALHFYLQTLGIEEDIKAYYRPQIQDEQVLDQYIHQVFYELSGYVGRAYTVNAKGVLEPKYSRDPHFEKWFKLAYKAGLVVGSREEDGVRYVISPAGTQTPYTRASEAYPISVLRELTNNGGVSPPR
;
A
#
# COMPACT_ATOMS: atom_id res chain seq x y z
N MET A 1 23.16 2.89 55.13
CA MET A 1 22.18 3.17 54.06
C MET A 1 22.88 2.91 52.75
N ASP A 2 22.77 1.68 52.23
CA ASP A 2 23.46 1.29 51.01
C ASP A 2 22.77 1.92 49.80
N ALA A 3 23.51 2.78 49.10
CA ALA A 3 23.03 3.42 47.89
C ALA A 3 22.65 2.35 46.86
N PHE A 4 21.37 2.30 46.47
CA PHE A 4 20.89 1.42 45.41
C PHE A 4 21.78 1.62 44.17
N PRO A 5 22.46 0.58 43.67
CA PRO A 5 23.41 0.75 42.58
C PRO A 5 22.65 1.19 41.33
N LYS A 6 23.05 2.32 40.75
CA LYS A 6 22.42 2.99 39.60
C LYS A 6 22.18 2.03 38.40
N THR A 7 22.93 0.94 38.32
CA THR A 7 22.80 -0.14 37.33
C THR A 7 21.51 -0.95 37.49
N ARG A 8 21.08 -1.24 38.72
CA ARG A 8 19.83 -1.97 38.99
C ARG A 8 18.59 -1.13 38.68
N LEU A 9 18.67 0.18 38.92
CA LEU A 9 17.60 1.11 38.60
C LEU A 9 17.40 1.20 37.07
N LYS A 10 18.49 1.31 36.30
CA LYS A 10 18.43 1.30 34.81
C LYS A 10 17.85 0.00 34.26
N ALA A 11 18.25 -1.15 34.81
CA ALA A 11 17.73 -2.45 34.39
C ALA A 11 16.22 -2.59 34.69
N PHE A 12 15.77 -2.12 35.86
CA PHE A 12 14.36 -2.10 36.23
C PHE A 12 13.53 -1.23 35.28
N PHE A 13 14.00 -0.02 34.95
CA PHE A 13 13.32 0.85 33.99
C PHE A 13 13.27 0.25 32.58
N ALA A 14 14.36 -0.36 32.11
CA ALA A 14 14.39 -1.03 30.81
C ALA A 14 13.39 -2.21 30.76
N LEU A 15 13.31 -3.00 31.83
CA LEU A 15 12.35 -4.09 31.94
C LEU A 15 10.91 -3.59 32.01
N ALA A 16 10.64 -2.54 32.79
CA ALA A 16 9.32 -1.94 32.89
C ALA A 16 8.83 -1.40 31.53
N ILE A 17 9.72 -0.73 30.78
CA ILE A 17 9.42 -0.27 29.42
C ILE A 17 9.15 -1.46 28.49
N ALA A 18 9.97 -2.50 28.54
CA ALA A 18 9.77 -3.69 27.72
C ALA A 18 8.43 -4.40 28.00
N VAL A 19 8.03 -4.51 29.27
CA VAL A 19 6.74 -5.10 29.68
C VAL A 19 5.57 -4.22 29.24
N LEU A 20 5.70 -2.89 29.33
CA LEU A 20 4.65 -1.95 28.94
C LEU A 20 4.46 -1.94 27.42
N VAL A 21 5.56 -2.00 26.66
CA VAL A 21 5.53 -2.19 25.20
C VAL A 21 4.89 -3.54 24.86
N ALA A 22 5.33 -4.64 25.47
CA ALA A 22 4.75 -5.97 25.24
C ALA A 22 3.25 -6.03 25.60
N GLY A 23 2.83 -5.37 26.68
CA GLY A 23 1.43 -5.24 27.07
C GLY A 23 0.59 -4.47 26.04
N MET A 24 1.13 -3.38 25.47
CA MET A 24 0.46 -2.67 24.38
C MET A 24 0.24 -3.55 23.15
N PHE A 25 1.19 -4.42 22.81
CA PHE A 25 1.04 -5.38 21.71
C PHE A 25 -0.08 -6.40 21.95
N LEU A 26 -0.36 -6.77 23.21
CA LEU A 26 -1.37 -7.79 23.55
C LEU A 26 -2.79 -7.24 23.70
N VAL A 27 -2.95 -6.01 24.20
CA VAL A 27 -4.28 -5.47 24.56
C VAL A 27 -4.86 -4.56 23.47
N ALA A 28 -4.03 -4.07 22.56
CA ALA A 28 -4.42 -3.02 21.61
C ALA A 28 -4.07 -3.29 20.13
N PRO A 29 -4.28 -4.51 19.58
CA PRO A 29 -4.03 -4.75 18.16
C PRO A 29 -4.90 -3.88 17.24
N ASN A 30 -6.01 -3.35 17.76
CA ASN A 30 -6.96 -2.51 17.02
C ASN A 30 -6.79 -1.01 17.26
N LEU A 31 -5.88 -0.59 18.14
CA LEU A 31 -5.63 0.85 18.30
C LEU A 31 -4.83 1.35 17.11
N THR A 32 -5.30 2.45 16.54
CA THR A 32 -4.62 3.15 15.46
C THR A 32 -4.20 4.53 15.93
N LEU A 33 -3.05 4.99 15.47
CA LEU A 33 -2.63 6.37 15.55
C LEU A 33 -2.54 6.90 14.12
N TRP A 34 -3.29 7.97 13.83
CA TRP A 34 -3.44 8.51 12.47
C TRP A 34 -3.80 7.46 11.40
N ARG A 35 -4.70 6.52 11.74
CA ARG A 35 -5.10 5.39 10.89
C ARG A 35 -4.01 4.35 10.63
N ILE A 36 -2.88 4.38 11.34
CA ILE A 36 -1.87 3.31 11.30
C ILE A 36 -1.94 2.51 12.60
N PRO A 37 -2.05 1.17 12.56
CA PRO A 37 -1.99 0.33 13.75
C PRO A 37 -0.77 0.61 14.63
N LEU A 38 -0.95 0.75 15.95
CA LEU A 38 0.13 1.06 16.89
C LEU A 38 1.36 0.14 16.79
N PRO A 39 1.22 -1.19 16.61
CA PRO A 39 2.36 -2.08 16.37
C PRO A 39 3.25 -1.63 15.20
N ILE A 40 2.64 -1.14 14.13
CA ILE A 40 3.32 -0.70 12.91
C ILE A 40 3.99 0.66 13.15
N VAL A 41 3.34 1.57 13.88
CA VAL A 41 3.93 2.84 14.31
C VAL A 41 5.17 2.59 15.18
N ALA A 42 5.10 1.66 16.12
CA ALA A 42 6.23 1.28 16.96
C ALA A 42 7.38 0.71 16.12
N LYS A 43 7.07 -0.20 15.18
CA LYS A 43 8.05 -0.75 14.22
C LYS A 43 8.77 0.34 13.43
N PHE A 44 8.04 1.34 12.95
CA PHE A 44 8.61 2.51 12.27
C PHE A 44 9.48 3.36 13.20
N ALA A 45 8.98 3.69 14.40
CA ALA A 45 9.68 4.53 15.38
C ALA A 45 10.99 3.90 15.89
N LEU A 46 11.06 2.57 15.93
CA LEU A 46 12.27 1.81 16.29
C LEU A 46 13.33 1.77 15.17
N SER A 47 13.06 2.39 14.00
CA SER A 47 14.02 2.56 12.92
C SER A 47 14.50 4.01 12.84
N PRO A 48 15.64 4.35 13.49
CA PRO A 48 16.24 5.68 13.38
C PRO A 48 16.41 6.21 11.94
N PRO A 49 16.83 5.40 10.93
CA PRO A 49 16.97 5.91 9.58
C PRO A 49 15.62 6.25 8.93
N ALA A 50 14.57 5.48 9.21
CA ALA A 50 13.22 5.75 8.69
C ALA A 50 12.63 7.04 9.31
N VAL A 51 12.76 7.19 10.64
CA VAL A 51 12.34 8.41 11.35
C VAL A 51 13.10 9.63 10.84
N LYS A 52 14.41 9.50 10.64
CA LYS A 52 15.23 10.60 10.09
C LYS A 52 14.80 10.99 8.67
N ALA A 53 14.50 10.03 7.81
CA ALA A 53 14.01 10.30 6.46
C ALA A 53 12.66 11.04 6.49
N PHE A 54 11.75 10.61 7.37
CA PHE A 54 10.46 11.26 7.60
C PHE A 54 10.61 12.70 8.08
N LEU A 55 11.42 12.94 9.13
CA LEU A 55 11.64 14.29 9.68
C LEU A 55 12.33 15.24 8.71
N LYS A 56 13.07 14.71 7.73
CA LYS A 56 13.74 15.50 6.69
C LYS A 56 12.92 15.70 5.43
N HIS A 57 11.70 15.16 5.37
CA HIS A 57 10.88 15.11 4.15
C HIS A 57 11.61 14.47 2.95
N ASP A 58 12.55 13.56 3.20
CA ASP A 58 13.28 12.84 2.17
C ASP A 58 12.40 11.68 1.66
N SER A 59 11.58 11.99 0.66
CA SER A 59 10.58 11.06 0.12
C SER A 59 11.19 9.79 -0.47
N GLN A 60 12.39 9.88 -1.06
CA GLN A 60 13.05 8.72 -1.66
C GLN A 60 13.60 7.79 -0.58
N ALA A 61 14.31 8.34 0.41
CA ALA A 61 14.80 7.55 1.54
C ALA A 61 13.64 6.97 2.36
N LEU A 62 12.57 7.75 2.57
CA LEU A 62 11.40 7.30 3.30
C LEU A 62 10.73 6.13 2.59
N HIS A 63 10.53 6.19 1.27
CA HIS A 63 10.00 5.08 0.48
C HIS A 63 10.84 3.81 0.66
N PHE A 64 12.16 3.93 0.51
CA PHE A 64 13.08 2.81 0.67
C PHE A 64 12.93 2.15 2.06
N TYR A 65 12.88 2.95 3.12
CA TYR A 65 12.74 2.40 4.48
C TYR A 65 11.35 1.84 4.78
N LEU A 66 10.27 2.45 4.29
CA LEU A 66 8.91 1.90 4.43
C LEU A 66 8.82 0.52 3.76
N GLN A 67 9.40 0.38 2.57
CA GLN A 67 9.47 -0.88 1.85
C GLN A 67 10.36 -1.90 2.58
N THR A 68 11.56 -1.51 3.00
CA THR A 68 12.52 -2.39 3.69
C THR A 68 11.95 -2.92 5.01
N LEU A 69 11.21 -2.09 5.73
CA LEU A 69 10.54 -2.47 6.97
C LEU A 69 9.23 -3.24 6.72
N GLY A 70 8.74 -3.36 5.47
CA GLY A 70 7.44 -3.99 5.18
C GLY A 70 6.25 -3.26 5.80
N ILE A 71 6.36 -1.95 6.05
CA ILE A 71 5.31 -1.17 6.73
C ILE A 71 4.04 -1.13 5.89
N GLU A 72 4.17 -0.94 4.58
CA GLU A 72 3.01 -0.90 3.67
C GLU A 72 2.24 -2.23 3.67
N GLU A 73 2.95 -3.35 3.58
CA GLU A 73 2.33 -4.69 3.60
C GLU A 73 1.68 -5.00 4.96
N ASP A 74 2.29 -4.59 6.07
CA ASP A 74 1.69 -4.75 7.40
C ASP A 74 0.38 -3.95 7.51
N ILE A 75 0.33 -2.73 6.95
CA ILE A 75 -0.89 -1.91 6.93
C ILE A 75 -1.94 -2.53 6.01
N LYS A 76 -1.53 -3.02 4.82
CA LYS A 76 -2.41 -3.76 3.90
C LYS A 76 -3.03 -4.96 4.60
N ALA A 77 -2.24 -5.77 5.29
CA ALA A 77 -2.72 -6.93 6.03
C ALA A 77 -3.78 -6.57 7.08
N TYR A 78 -3.61 -5.45 7.79
CA TYR A 78 -4.58 -4.97 8.78
C TYR A 78 -5.91 -4.54 8.14
N TYR A 79 -5.86 -3.84 7.00
CA TYR A 79 -7.05 -3.26 6.36
C TYR A 79 -7.73 -4.14 5.31
N ARG A 80 -7.07 -5.18 4.80
CA ARG A 80 -7.64 -6.11 3.80
C ARG A 80 -9.00 -6.71 4.19
N PRO A 81 -9.30 -7.03 5.47
CA PRO A 81 -10.64 -7.48 5.86
C PRO A 81 -11.73 -6.40 5.73
N GLN A 82 -11.35 -5.12 5.68
CA GLN A 82 -12.24 -3.95 5.67
C GLN A 82 -12.38 -3.33 4.27
N ILE A 83 -11.31 -3.40 3.47
CA ILE A 83 -11.23 -2.88 2.10
C ILE A 83 -10.84 -4.05 1.18
N GLN A 84 -11.84 -4.62 0.51
CA GLN A 84 -11.64 -5.83 -0.32
C GLN A 84 -10.99 -5.54 -1.67
N ASP A 85 -11.22 -4.35 -2.22
CA ASP A 85 -10.60 -3.93 -3.48
C ASP A 85 -9.16 -3.50 -3.20
N GLU A 86 -8.19 -4.29 -3.69
CA GLU A 86 -6.75 -4.06 -3.48
C GLU A 86 -6.28 -2.72 -4.05
N GLN A 87 -6.89 -2.21 -5.11
CA GLN A 87 -6.54 -0.91 -5.66
C GLN A 87 -7.03 0.23 -4.76
N VAL A 88 -8.24 0.10 -4.21
CA VAL A 88 -8.77 1.05 -3.23
C VAL A 88 -7.96 1.01 -1.93
N LEU A 89 -7.55 -0.19 -1.49
CA LEU A 89 -6.69 -0.37 -0.33
C LEU A 89 -5.31 0.28 -0.54
N ASP A 90 -4.68 0.05 -1.69
CA ASP A 90 -3.40 0.66 -2.05
C ASP A 90 -3.49 2.20 -2.04
N GLN A 91 -4.53 2.75 -2.68
CA GLN A 91 -4.78 4.19 -2.70
C GLN A 91 -5.02 4.76 -1.30
N TYR A 92 -5.80 4.07 -0.48
CA TYR A 92 -6.07 4.47 0.91
C TYR A 92 -4.78 4.58 1.73
N ILE A 93 -3.89 3.58 1.61
CA ILE A 93 -2.62 3.56 2.35
C ILE A 93 -1.68 4.66 1.86
N HIS A 94 -1.56 4.83 0.54
CA HIS A 94 -0.77 5.91 -0.02
C HIS A 94 -1.30 7.29 0.40
N GLN A 95 -2.62 7.46 0.50
CA GLN A 95 -3.23 8.69 1.01
C GLN A 95 -2.82 8.95 2.46
N VAL A 96 -2.83 7.92 3.32
CA VAL A 96 -2.37 8.04 4.71
C VAL A 96 -0.89 8.46 4.78
N PHE A 97 -0.03 7.88 3.95
CA PHE A 97 1.38 8.28 3.92
C PHE A 97 1.57 9.73 3.43
N TYR A 98 0.81 10.14 2.42
CA TYR A 98 0.84 11.51 1.92
C TYR A 98 0.41 12.52 2.99
N GLU A 99 -0.69 12.27 3.68
CA GLU A 99 -1.18 13.16 4.74
C GLU A 99 -0.20 13.28 5.93
N LEU A 100 0.55 12.22 6.21
CA LEU A 100 1.50 12.20 7.33
C LEU A 100 2.86 12.79 7.01
N SER A 101 3.33 12.65 5.77
CA SER A 101 4.74 12.94 5.42
C SER A 101 4.93 13.82 4.18
N GLY A 102 3.87 14.04 3.41
CA GLY A 102 3.94 14.60 2.06
C GLY A 102 4.43 13.61 1.00
N TYR A 103 4.71 12.35 1.37
CA TYR A 103 5.16 11.30 0.45
C TYR A 103 4.11 10.99 -0.62
N VAL A 104 4.52 11.05 -1.89
CA VAL A 104 3.69 10.65 -3.03
C VAL A 104 4.31 9.41 -3.67
N GLY A 105 3.56 8.31 -3.69
CA GLY A 105 3.97 7.08 -4.36
C GLY A 105 4.19 7.28 -5.86
N ARG A 106 5.11 6.52 -6.45
CA ARG A 106 5.45 6.65 -7.90
C ARG A 106 4.24 6.50 -8.81
N ALA A 107 3.27 5.69 -8.41
CA ALA A 107 2.04 5.43 -9.16
C ALA A 107 0.94 6.49 -8.97
N TYR A 108 1.16 7.52 -8.14
CA TYR A 108 0.13 8.48 -7.75
C TYR A 108 0.47 9.94 -8.08
N THR A 109 -0.57 10.76 -8.20
CA THR A 109 -0.50 12.21 -8.32
C THR A 109 -1.50 12.84 -7.36
N VAL A 110 -1.17 13.99 -6.81
CA VAL A 110 -2.08 14.73 -5.92
C VAL A 110 -2.94 15.64 -6.79
N ASN A 111 -4.27 15.53 -6.68
CA ASN A 111 -5.18 16.45 -7.35
C ASN A 111 -5.27 17.80 -6.61
N ALA A 112 -6.01 18.77 -7.17
CA ALA A 112 -6.14 20.11 -6.58
C ALA A 112 -6.80 20.12 -5.18
N LYS A 113 -7.41 19.01 -4.75
CA LYS A 113 -8.05 18.86 -3.43
C LYS A 113 -7.16 18.15 -2.42
N GLY A 114 -5.91 17.82 -2.76
CA GLY A 114 -5.01 17.09 -1.86
C GLY A 114 -5.27 15.59 -1.79
N VAL A 115 -6.05 15.03 -2.73
CA VAL A 115 -6.35 13.60 -2.80
C VAL A 115 -5.41 12.95 -3.82
N LEU A 116 -4.78 11.85 -3.42
CA LEU A 116 -4.01 11.03 -4.32
C LEU A 116 -4.94 10.31 -5.28
N GLU A 117 -4.69 10.52 -6.55
CA GLU A 117 -5.27 9.77 -7.64
C GLU A 117 -4.15 8.97 -8.30
N PRO A 118 -4.42 7.73 -8.70
CA PRO A 118 -3.42 7.01 -9.45
C PRO A 118 -3.11 7.72 -10.77
N LYS A 119 -1.85 7.84 -11.17
CA LYS A 119 -1.43 8.53 -12.40
C LYS A 119 -2.13 7.97 -13.65
N TYR A 120 -2.55 6.71 -13.60
CA TYR A 120 -3.25 6.04 -14.67
C TYR A 120 -4.72 6.42 -14.83
N SER A 121 -5.34 7.15 -13.89
CA SER A 121 -6.68 7.74 -14.05
C SER A 121 -6.75 8.83 -15.12
N ARG A 122 -5.61 9.24 -15.71
CA ARG A 122 -5.55 10.28 -16.75
C ARG A 122 -5.81 9.80 -18.18
N ASP A 123 -6.00 8.50 -18.40
CA ASP A 123 -6.42 7.96 -19.69
C ASP A 123 -7.83 7.34 -19.56
N PRO A 124 -8.88 8.10 -19.91
CA PRO A 124 -10.27 7.62 -19.85
C PRO A 124 -10.51 6.39 -20.75
N HIS A 125 -9.73 6.26 -21.83
CA HIS A 125 -9.80 5.10 -22.72
C HIS A 125 -9.26 3.85 -22.02
N PHE A 126 -8.09 3.96 -21.38
CA PHE A 126 -7.54 2.87 -20.57
C PHE A 126 -8.49 2.46 -19.46
N GLU A 127 -9.02 3.40 -18.69
CA GLU A 127 -9.87 3.07 -17.54
C GLU A 127 -11.13 2.30 -17.96
N LYS A 128 -11.80 2.77 -19.02
CA LYS A 128 -12.96 2.11 -19.58
C LYS A 128 -12.63 0.72 -20.12
N TRP A 129 -11.50 0.60 -20.81
CA TRP A 129 -11.02 -0.67 -21.34
C TRP A 129 -10.70 -1.66 -20.21
N PHE A 130 -9.94 -1.22 -19.20
CA PHE A 130 -9.46 -2.04 -18.10
C PHE A 130 -10.62 -2.61 -17.26
N LYS A 131 -11.63 -1.79 -16.95
CA LYS A 131 -12.84 -2.23 -16.24
C LYS A 131 -13.56 -3.38 -16.97
N LEU A 132 -13.66 -3.30 -18.29
CA LEU A 132 -14.28 -4.36 -19.08
C LEU A 132 -13.39 -5.61 -19.16
N ALA A 133 -12.08 -5.44 -19.36
CA ALA A 133 -11.12 -6.54 -19.42
C ALA A 133 -11.03 -7.29 -18.09
N TYR A 134 -11.07 -6.57 -16.97
CA TYR A 134 -11.10 -7.14 -15.62
C TYR A 134 -12.38 -7.95 -15.40
N LYS A 135 -13.54 -7.38 -15.75
CA LYS A 135 -14.83 -8.09 -15.67
C LYS A 135 -14.89 -9.33 -16.57
N ALA A 136 -14.19 -9.31 -17.71
CA ALA A 136 -14.06 -10.45 -18.61
C ALA A 136 -13.04 -11.51 -18.12
N GLY A 137 -12.33 -11.27 -17.02
CA GLY A 137 -11.31 -12.18 -16.49
C GLY A 137 -10.00 -12.19 -17.28
N LEU A 138 -9.77 -11.22 -18.16
CA LEU A 138 -8.58 -11.15 -19.02
C LEU A 138 -7.38 -10.51 -18.32
N VAL A 139 -7.65 -9.65 -17.33
CA VAL A 139 -6.62 -8.97 -16.55
C VAL A 139 -6.98 -9.00 -15.07
N VAL A 140 -5.96 -9.04 -14.22
CA VAL A 140 -6.08 -8.99 -12.75
C VAL A 140 -5.43 -7.73 -12.16
N GLY A 141 -4.68 -6.98 -12.97
CA GLY A 141 -3.99 -5.78 -12.51
C GLY A 141 -3.34 -5.02 -13.65
N SER A 142 -2.74 -3.88 -13.32
CA SER A 142 -1.93 -3.09 -14.24
C SER A 142 -0.74 -2.50 -13.52
N ARG A 143 0.32 -2.19 -14.25
CA ARG A 143 1.50 -1.47 -13.75
C ARG A 143 2.03 -0.54 -14.83
N GLU A 144 2.81 0.45 -14.42
CA GLU A 144 3.50 1.35 -15.34
C GLU A 144 5.01 1.27 -15.08
N GLU A 145 5.77 1.10 -16.15
CA GLU A 145 7.23 0.98 -16.12
C GLU A 145 7.78 1.81 -17.28
N ASP A 146 8.67 2.75 -16.97
CA ASP A 146 9.29 3.67 -17.94
C ASP A 146 8.29 4.40 -18.86
N GLY A 147 7.13 4.77 -18.31
CA GLY A 147 6.05 5.45 -19.05
C GLY A 147 5.25 4.53 -19.98
N VAL A 148 5.55 3.24 -20.02
CA VAL A 148 4.77 2.22 -20.71
C VAL A 148 3.82 1.56 -19.72
N ARG A 149 2.54 1.53 -20.08
CA ARG A 149 1.51 0.88 -19.28
C ARG A 149 1.41 -0.59 -19.65
N TYR A 150 1.42 -1.46 -18.66
CA TYR A 150 1.25 -2.91 -18.79
C TYR A 150 -0.01 -3.35 -18.06
N VAL A 151 -0.68 -4.34 -18.62
CA VAL A 151 -1.76 -5.09 -17.97
C VAL A 151 -1.26 -6.48 -17.62
N ILE A 152 -1.75 -7.01 -16.51
CA ILE A 152 -1.30 -8.28 -15.94
C ILE A 152 -2.43 -9.29 -16.14
N SER A 153 -2.16 -10.39 -16.83
CA SER A 153 -3.13 -11.48 -17.00
C SER A 153 -3.24 -12.33 -15.72
N PRO A 154 -4.29 -13.18 -15.57
CA PRO A 154 -4.37 -14.13 -14.45
C PRO A 154 -3.16 -15.07 -14.33
N ALA A 155 -2.47 -15.34 -15.44
CA ALA A 155 -1.24 -16.14 -15.46
C ALA A 155 0.01 -15.35 -15.00
N GLY A 156 -0.14 -14.08 -14.63
CA GLY A 156 0.96 -13.19 -14.24
C GLY A 156 1.72 -12.55 -15.41
N THR A 157 1.31 -12.81 -16.66
CA THR A 157 1.96 -12.26 -17.86
C THR A 157 1.70 -10.76 -17.97
N GLN A 158 2.76 -9.99 -18.18
CA GLN A 158 2.67 -8.54 -18.38
C GLN A 158 2.66 -8.22 -19.88
N THR A 159 1.63 -7.49 -20.33
CA THR A 159 1.48 -7.09 -21.73
C THR A 159 1.28 -5.58 -21.81
N PRO A 160 1.99 -4.85 -22.70
CA PRO A 160 1.70 -3.44 -22.92
C PRO A 160 0.22 -3.21 -23.24
N TYR A 161 -0.38 -2.20 -22.60
CA TYR A 161 -1.79 -1.86 -22.78
C TYR A 161 -2.14 -1.64 -24.25
N THR A 162 -1.29 -0.93 -24.99
CA THR A 162 -1.50 -0.68 -26.43
C THR A 162 -1.75 -1.98 -27.17
N ARG A 163 -0.88 -2.98 -26.97
CA ARG A 163 -0.98 -4.31 -27.59
C ARG A 163 -2.21 -5.09 -27.10
N ALA A 164 -2.48 -5.06 -25.80
CA ALA A 164 -3.65 -5.73 -25.23
C ALA A 164 -4.96 -5.14 -25.77
N SER A 165 -5.01 -3.82 -25.94
CA SER A 165 -6.18 -3.09 -26.41
C SER A 165 -6.47 -3.29 -27.89
N GLU A 166 -5.44 -3.54 -28.69
CA GLU A 166 -5.57 -3.96 -30.09
C GLU A 166 -6.13 -5.38 -30.20
N ALA A 167 -5.65 -6.31 -29.36
CA ALA A 167 -6.12 -7.69 -29.35
C ALA A 167 -7.56 -7.83 -28.83
N TYR A 168 -7.94 -7.00 -27.86
CA TYR A 168 -9.25 -7.01 -27.23
C TYR A 168 -9.88 -5.61 -27.25
N PRO A 169 -10.36 -5.11 -28.39
CA PRO A 169 -11.00 -3.80 -28.43
C PRO A 169 -12.26 -3.77 -27.53
N ILE A 170 -12.68 -2.56 -27.14
CA ILE A 170 -13.82 -2.36 -26.21
C ILE A 170 -15.09 -3.08 -26.67
N SER A 171 -15.34 -3.18 -27.98
CA SER A 171 -16.48 -3.92 -28.55
C SER A 171 -16.44 -5.39 -28.16
N VAL A 172 -15.30 -6.06 -28.37
CA VAL A 172 -15.08 -7.47 -28.01
C VAL A 172 -15.23 -7.68 -26.51
N LEU A 173 -14.64 -6.79 -25.69
CA LEU A 173 -14.75 -6.91 -24.24
C LEU A 173 -16.20 -6.80 -23.75
N ARG A 174 -17.01 -5.93 -24.36
CA ARG A 174 -18.44 -5.83 -24.02
C ARG A 174 -19.18 -7.13 -24.30
N GLU A 175 -18.95 -7.75 -25.46
CA GLU A 175 -19.54 -9.03 -25.82
C GLU A 175 -19.17 -10.12 -24.81
N LEU A 176 -17.89 -10.22 -24.46
CA LEU A 176 -17.40 -11.17 -23.45
C LEU A 176 -18.05 -10.97 -22.08
N THR A 177 -18.25 -9.71 -21.66
CA THR A 177 -18.88 -9.40 -20.38
C THR A 177 -20.40 -9.57 -20.36
N ASN A 178 -21.07 -9.48 -21.52
CA ASN A 178 -22.52 -9.57 -21.63
C ASN A 178 -23.00 -11.02 -21.84
N ASN A 179 -22.18 -11.88 -22.43
CA ASN A 179 -22.53 -13.27 -22.73
C ASN A 179 -22.18 -14.27 -21.62
N GLY A 180 -21.99 -13.81 -20.38
CA GLY A 180 -21.97 -14.67 -19.20
C GLY A 180 -20.61 -15.20 -18.74
N GLY A 181 -19.49 -14.60 -19.16
CA GLY A 181 -18.16 -14.85 -18.59
C GLY A 181 -17.62 -16.26 -18.86
N VAL A 182 -16.42 -16.35 -19.43
CA VAL A 182 -15.72 -17.64 -19.47
C VAL A 182 -15.38 -18.00 -18.03
N SER A 183 -16.00 -19.07 -17.50
CA SER A 183 -15.58 -19.64 -16.21
C SER A 183 -14.06 -19.89 -16.27
N PRO A 184 -13.29 -19.47 -15.26
CA PRO A 184 -11.86 -19.77 -15.24
C PRO A 184 -11.67 -21.29 -15.25
N PRO A 185 -10.66 -21.81 -15.97
CA PRO A 185 -10.36 -23.24 -15.94
C PRO A 185 -10.05 -23.66 -14.50
N ARG A 186 -10.69 -24.74 -14.06
CA ARG A 186 -10.41 -25.41 -12.78
C ARG A 186 -9.06 -26.12 -12.83
#